data_AF-A0A151BFA7-F1
#
_entry.id   AF-A0A151BFA7-F1
#
_cell.length_a   1.000
_cell.length_b   1.000
_cell.length_c   1.000
_cell.angle_alpha   90.00
_cell.angle_beta   90.00
_cell.angle_gamma   90.00
#
_symmetry.space_group_name_H-M   'P 1'
#
loop_
_entity.id
_entity.type
_entity.pdbx_description
1 polymer ?
#
loop_
_entity_poly.entity_id
_entity_poly.type
_entity_poly.pdbx_seq_one_letter_code
_entity_poly.pdbx_strand_id
1 'polypeptide(L)'
;MNGHEAVTGEDGKTTFTVDKSSCTVTASLEGYMEKSVVITVAPSEETLVELRLKPEAKPGGGCLIATAAFGSELSPQVQALRNFRDHYVTSTRGGLAFMKAFNSWYYAWSPTVAELERGNPTLKTAVRGLIYPLLIELEAVKTVYPLLSFSPELAILTVGVLVSMLVAVTYLAPFALLASALLKGRVRLPRRLTSAIPLVFILLHWVSLQAASWLLPVTSSAIVLSVMALTLQLFVGGVRFLGEDVC
;
A
#
# COMPACT_ATOMS: atom_id res chain seq x y z
N MET A 1 -5.03 10.81 41.17
CA MET A 1 -4.84 10.01 39.94
C MET A 1 -3.50 9.33 40.11
N ASN A 2 -3.47 8.09 40.62
CA ASN A 2 -2.24 7.31 40.77
C ASN A 2 -2.18 6.39 39.56
N GLY A 3 -1.60 6.86 38.46
CA GLY A 3 -1.38 6.03 37.27
C GLY A 3 -0.07 5.29 37.44
N HIS A 4 -0.12 3.96 37.50
CA HIS A 4 1.07 3.14 37.30
C HIS A 4 1.25 2.96 35.79
N GLU A 5 2.36 3.46 35.25
CA GLU A 5 2.71 3.31 33.84
C GLU A 5 3.87 2.32 33.72
N ALA A 6 3.78 1.40 32.77
CA ALA A 6 4.86 0.47 32.46
C ALA A 6 4.95 0.27 30.95
N VAL A 7 6.18 0.26 30.43
CA VAL A 7 6.46 -0.08 29.04
C VAL A 7 6.71 -1.58 28.96
N THR A 8 5.92 -2.30 28.16
CA THR A 8 6.07 -3.75 27.96
C THR A 8 7.19 -4.07 26.97
N GLY A 9 7.89 -5.18 27.19
CA GLY A 9 8.84 -5.74 26.23
C GLY A 9 8.16 -6.44 25.04
N GLU A 10 8.93 -7.20 24.27
CA GLU A 10 8.42 -7.95 23.09
C GLU A 10 7.33 -8.98 23.43
N ASP A 11 7.22 -9.39 24.70
CA ASP A 11 6.22 -10.35 25.18
C ASP A 11 4.84 -9.71 25.44
N GLY A 12 4.76 -8.38 25.44
CA GLY A 12 3.51 -7.63 25.62
C GLY A 12 2.84 -7.83 26.98
N LYS A 13 3.56 -8.29 28.00
CA LYS A 13 3.01 -8.61 29.33
C LYS A 13 3.51 -7.63 30.39
N THR A 14 2.62 -7.27 31.31
CA THR A 14 2.96 -6.50 32.52
C THR A 14 1.99 -6.86 33.64
N THR A 15 2.42 -6.72 34.88
CA THR A 15 1.62 -6.99 36.09
C THR A 15 1.60 -5.75 36.95
N PHE A 16 0.42 -5.39 37.45
CA PHE A 16 0.23 -4.25 38.35
C PHE A 16 -0.49 -4.69 39.61
N THR A 17 -0.04 -4.21 40.76
CA THR A 17 -0.77 -4.34 42.03
C THR A 17 -1.68 -3.12 42.18
N VAL A 18 -2.96 -3.36 42.46
CA VAL A 18 -3.97 -2.29 42.52
C VAL A 18 -4.68 -2.33 43.88
N ASP A 19 -4.63 -1.22 44.61
CA ASP A 19 -5.26 -1.10 45.94
C ASP A 19 -6.77 -0.81 45.89
N LYS A 20 -7.31 -0.59 44.69
CA LYS A 20 -8.71 -0.20 44.46
C LYS A 20 -9.50 -1.33 43.84
N SER A 21 -10.75 -1.48 44.29
CA SER A 21 -11.69 -2.48 43.77
C SER A 21 -12.09 -2.27 42.30
N SER A 22 -11.91 -1.07 41.74
CA SER A 22 -12.14 -0.77 40.34
C SER A 22 -10.99 0.07 39.77
N CYS A 23 -10.47 -0.33 38.61
CA CYS A 23 -9.42 0.38 37.89
C CYS A 23 -9.65 0.35 36.38
N THR A 24 -9.15 1.37 35.70
CA THR A 24 -9.12 1.43 34.23
C THR A 24 -7.73 1.01 33.78
N VAL A 25 -7.68 -0.03 32.95
CA VAL A 25 -6.45 -0.47 32.28
C VAL A 25 -6.47 0.08 30.87
N THR A 26 -5.43 0.83 30.52
CA THR A 26 -5.27 1.46 29.21
C THR A 26 -4.03 0.87 28.54
N ALA A 27 -4.20 0.37 27.32
CA ALA A 27 -3.10 -0.07 26.46
C ALA A 27 -2.98 0.86 25.26
N SER A 28 -1.75 1.32 25.00
CA SER A 28 -1.39 2.17 23.87
C SER A 28 -0.14 1.62 23.21
N LEU A 29 -0.15 1.58 21.87
CA LEU A 29 0.98 1.20 21.04
C LEU A 29 0.99 2.16 19.85
N GLU A 30 2.17 2.65 19.48
CA GLU A 30 2.29 3.53 18.33
C GLU A 30 1.72 2.88 17.06
N GLY A 31 0.80 3.57 16.38
CA GLY A 31 0.11 3.06 15.18
C GLY A 31 -1.14 2.21 15.48
N TYR A 32 -1.57 2.11 16.74
CA TYR A 32 -2.74 1.36 17.18
C TYR A 32 -3.71 2.24 17.97
N MET A 33 -5.02 1.99 17.80
CA MET A 33 -6.04 2.66 18.60
C MET A 33 -5.86 2.27 20.06
N GLU A 34 -5.73 3.28 20.91
CA GLU A 34 -5.73 3.10 22.36
C GLU A 34 -6.99 2.34 22.78
N LYS A 35 -6.81 1.35 23.65
CA LYS A 35 -7.91 0.55 24.21
C LYS A 35 -7.87 0.63 25.71
N SER A 36 -8.98 1.12 26.27
CA SER A 36 -9.20 1.19 27.71
C SER A 36 -10.32 0.25 28.12
N VAL A 37 -10.11 -0.53 29.18
CA VAL A 37 -11.12 -1.42 29.78
C VAL A 37 -11.17 -1.15 31.27
N VAL A 38 -12.37 -0.99 31.80
CA VAL A 38 -12.60 -0.89 33.25
C VAL A 38 -12.76 -2.31 33.79
N ILE A 39 -11.97 -2.64 34.80
CA ILE A 39 -12.04 -3.93 35.48
C ILE A 39 -12.38 -3.72 36.95
N THR A 40 -13.02 -4.74 37.54
CA THR A 40 -13.30 -4.82 38.97
C THR A 40 -12.50 -6.00 39.51
N VAL A 41 -11.66 -5.75 40.51
CA VAL A 41 -10.75 -6.75 41.09
C VAL A 41 -11.20 -7.01 42.54
N ALA A 42 -11.47 -8.27 42.86
CA ALA A 42 -11.78 -8.68 44.22
C ALA A 42 -10.52 -8.69 45.09
N PRO A 43 -10.61 -8.44 46.41
CA PRO A 43 -9.45 -8.47 47.28
C PRO A 43 -8.75 -9.85 47.20
N SER A 44 -7.43 -9.85 47.03
CA SER A 44 -6.58 -11.05 46.97
C SER A 44 -6.80 -12.01 45.78
N GLU A 45 -7.40 -11.56 44.68
CA GLU A 45 -7.60 -12.36 43.46
C GLU A 45 -6.78 -11.81 42.28
N GLU A 46 -6.20 -12.70 41.46
CA GLU A 46 -5.49 -12.33 40.23
C GLU A 46 -6.45 -12.30 39.04
N THR A 47 -6.53 -11.16 38.35
CA THR A 47 -7.35 -11.00 37.14
C THR A 47 -6.47 -10.82 35.91
N LEU A 48 -6.57 -11.76 34.95
CA LEU A 48 -5.89 -11.65 33.66
C LEU A 48 -6.75 -10.87 32.66
N VAL A 49 -6.17 -9.85 32.04
CA VAL A 49 -6.86 -8.98 31.07
C VAL A 49 -6.07 -8.97 29.75
N GLU A 50 -6.67 -9.49 28.69
CA GLU A 50 -6.07 -9.46 27.35
C GLU A 50 -6.63 -8.28 26.52
N LEU A 51 -5.78 -7.30 26.23
CA LEU A 51 -6.12 -6.14 25.40
C LEU A 51 -5.54 -6.31 24.00
N ARG A 52 -6.37 -6.80 23.06
CA ARG A 52 -6.03 -6.74 21.63
C ARG A 52 -6.29 -5.35 21.07
N LEU A 53 -5.21 -4.67 20.68
CA LEU A 53 -5.26 -3.37 20.03
C LEU A 53 -5.60 -3.53 18.55
N LYS A 54 -6.39 -2.60 18.03
CA LYS A 54 -6.69 -2.51 16.59
C LYS A 54 -5.76 -1.46 15.97
N PRO A 55 -5.14 -1.71 14.81
CA PRO A 55 -4.35 -0.70 14.12
C PRO A 55 -5.18 0.58 13.92
N GLU A 56 -4.59 1.72 14.23
CA GLU A 56 -5.25 3.00 14.10
C GLU A 56 -5.37 3.35 12.63
N ALA A 57 -6.61 3.54 12.17
CA ALA A 57 -6.86 4.16 10.87
C ALA A 57 -6.64 5.68 11.01
N LYS A 58 -5.40 6.12 11.27
CA LYS A 58 -5.11 7.55 11.35
C LYS A 58 -5.45 8.24 10.01
N PRO A 59 -6.03 9.45 10.03
CA PRO A 59 -6.12 10.29 8.85
C PRO A 59 -4.69 10.63 8.42
N GLY A 60 -4.18 9.92 7.40
CA GLY A 60 -2.76 9.98 6.99
C GLY A 60 -2.13 8.62 6.68
N GLY A 61 -2.80 7.52 7.05
CA GLY A 61 -2.56 6.14 6.60
C GLY A 61 -1.11 5.66 6.63
N GLY A 62 -0.71 4.81 7.58
CA GLY A 62 0.65 4.24 7.60
C GLY A 62 0.91 3.20 6.49
N CYS A 63 2.17 3.08 6.05
CA CYS A 63 2.61 1.94 5.23
C CYS A 63 2.78 0.70 6.14
N LEU A 64 1.68 0.09 6.60
CA LEU A 64 1.67 -0.96 7.63
C LEU A 64 2.58 -2.15 7.31
N ILE A 65 2.48 -2.67 6.09
CA ILE A 65 3.30 -3.81 5.62
C ILE A 65 4.78 -3.41 5.60
N ALA A 66 5.12 -2.24 5.03
CA ALA A 66 6.50 -1.78 5.02
C ALA A 66 7.04 -1.51 6.44
N THR A 67 6.19 -1.03 7.35
CA THR A 67 6.55 -0.78 8.75
C THR A 67 6.84 -2.09 9.48
N ALA A 68 6.02 -3.13 9.28
CA ALA A 68 6.30 -4.47 9.78
C ALA A 68 7.63 -5.00 9.21
N ALA A 69 7.89 -4.75 7.91
CA ALA A 69 9.08 -5.21 7.19
C ALA A 69 10.37 -4.57 7.67
N PHE A 70 10.36 -3.26 7.88
CA PHE A 70 11.55 -2.50 8.24
C PHE A 70 11.64 -2.22 9.74
N GLY A 71 10.62 -2.58 10.51
CA GLY A 71 10.60 -2.52 11.97
C GLY A 71 10.28 -1.14 12.55
N SER A 72 10.22 -0.08 11.74
CA SER A 72 9.88 1.26 12.19
C SER A 72 9.28 2.10 11.07
N GLU A 73 8.29 2.94 11.40
CA GLU A 73 7.76 3.95 10.49
C GLU A 73 8.83 4.99 10.09
N LEU A 74 9.86 5.18 10.93
CA LEU A 74 10.98 6.10 10.72
C LEU A 74 12.12 5.47 9.90
N SER A 75 12.00 4.19 9.53
CA SER A 75 13.01 3.56 8.68
C SER A 75 13.15 4.31 7.33
N PRO A 76 14.36 4.43 6.76
CA PRO A 76 14.58 5.16 5.52
C PRO A 76 13.70 4.68 4.35
N GLN A 77 13.44 3.37 4.29
CA GLN A 77 12.63 2.73 3.25
C GLN A 77 11.16 3.14 3.36
N VAL A 78 10.59 3.13 4.57
CA VAL A 78 9.22 3.58 4.81
C VAL A 78 9.10 5.08 4.55
N GLN A 79 10.09 5.86 5.00
CA GLN A 79 10.13 7.30 4.76
C GLN A 79 10.25 7.65 3.28
N ALA A 80 10.96 6.86 2.47
CA ALA A 80 11.01 7.06 1.01
C ALA A 80 9.63 6.90 0.35
N LEU A 81 8.86 5.87 0.75
CA LEU A 81 7.48 5.66 0.28
C LEU A 81 6.56 6.81 0.71
N ARG A 82 6.64 7.21 1.98
CA ARG A 82 5.83 8.31 2.54
C ARG A 82 6.17 9.63 1.87
N ASN A 83 7.46 9.93 1.68
CA ASN A 83 7.90 11.15 1.01
C ASN A 83 7.34 11.23 -0.42
N PHE A 84 7.42 10.15 -1.19
CA PHE A 84 6.82 10.11 -2.52
C PHE A 84 5.31 10.37 -2.47
N ARG A 85 4.59 9.66 -1.60
CA ARG A 85 3.15 9.84 -1.43
C ARG A 85 2.79 11.26 -1.02
N ASP A 86 3.38 11.76 0.04
CA ASP A 86 2.97 12.99 0.71
C ASP A 86 3.30 14.23 -0.12
N HIS A 87 4.48 14.27 -0.74
CA HIS A 87 4.96 15.44 -1.48
C HIS A 87 4.61 15.44 -2.97
N TYR A 88 4.42 14.27 -3.60
CA TYR A 88 4.17 14.17 -5.04
C TYR A 88 2.75 13.70 -5.36
N VAL A 89 2.27 12.67 -4.67
CA VAL A 89 0.95 12.08 -4.98
C VAL A 89 -0.17 12.93 -4.38
N THR A 90 -0.19 13.08 -3.05
CA THR A 90 -1.31 13.75 -2.35
C THR A 90 -1.27 15.26 -2.44
N SER A 91 -0.21 15.85 -2.99
CA SER A 91 -0.13 17.28 -3.31
C SER A 91 -0.97 17.68 -4.53
N THR A 92 -1.57 16.71 -5.22
CA THR A 92 -2.43 16.91 -6.40
C THR A 92 -3.85 16.40 -6.16
N ARG A 93 -4.84 16.92 -6.89
CA ARG A 93 -6.24 16.48 -6.77
C ARG A 93 -6.41 15.07 -7.31
N GLY A 94 -5.83 14.76 -8.46
CA GLY A 94 -5.87 13.43 -9.06
C GLY A 94 -5.21 12.38 -8.17
N GLY A 95 -4.00 12.67 -7.67
CA GLY A 95 -3.27 11.77 -6.77
C GLY A 95 -3.92 11.60 -5.40
N LEU A 96 -4.48 12.67 -4.80
CA LEU A 96 -5.26 12.55 -3.56
C LEU A 96 -6.49 11.65 -3.75
N ALA A 97 -7.21 11.80 -4.85
CA ALA A 97 -8.38 10.97 -5.16
C ALA A 97 -8.01 9.50 -5.39
N PHE A 98 -6.91 9.24 -6.09
CA PHE A 98 -6.32 7.91 -6.22
C PHE A 98 -6.01 7.31 -4.85
N MET A 99 -5.32 8.06 -3.99
CA MET A 99 -4.95 7.58 -2.65
C MET A 99 -6.17 7.24 -1.78
N LYS A 100 -7.31 7.90 -1.97
CA LYS A 100 -8.57 7.50 -1.29
C LYS A 100 -9.03 6.11 -1.72
N ALA A 101 -9.06 5.83 -3.03
CA ALA A 101 -9.42 4.52 -3.55
C ALA A 101 -8.40 3.45 -3.12
N PHE A 102 -7.11 3.75 -3.30
CA PHE A 102 -6.02 2.87 -2.90
C PHE A 102 -6.06 2.55 -1.41
N ASN A 103 -6.23 3.54 -0.53
CA ASN A 103 -6.29 3.33 0.91
C ASN A 103 -7.47 2.45 1.31
N SER A 104 -8.65 2.64 0.70
CA SER A 104 -9.81 1.80 0.95
C SER A 104 -9.53 0.33 0.62
N TRP A 105 -8.82 0.07 -0.48
CA TRP A 105 -8.43 -1.28 -0.86
C TRP A 105 -7.31 -1.83 0.03
N TYR A 106 -6.26 -1.04 0.28
CA TYR A 106 -5.08 -1.43 1.04
C TYR A 106 -5.41 -1.78 2.50
N TYR A 107 -6.12 -0.90 3.22
CA TYR A 107 -6.43 -1.13 4.64
C TYR A 107 -7.51 -2.19 4.88
N ALA A 108 -8.18 -2.68 3.82
CA ALA A 108 -9.12 -3.79 3.94
C ALA A 108 -8.43 -5.12 4.30
N TRP A 109 -7.13 -5.27 4.02
CA TRP A 109 -6.40 -6.52 4.23
C TRP A 109 -4.98 -6.35 4.78
N SER A 110 -4.35 -5.18 4.60
CA SER A 110 -2.97 -4.94 5.05
C SER A 110 -2.75 -5.09 6.56
N PRO A 111 -3.70 -4.79 7.48
CA PRO A 111 -3.52 -5.01 8.91
C PRO A 111 -3.23 -6.47 9.26
N THR A 112 -4.00 -7.40 8.67
CA THR A 112 -3.84 -8.83 8.91
C THR A 112 -2.50 -9.33 8.40
N VAL A 113 -2.07 -8.86 7.23
CA VAL A 113 -0.76 -9.23 6.66
C VAL A 113 0.39 -8.68 7.51
N ALA A 114 0.31 -7.42 7.95
CA ALA A 114 1.32 -6.81 8.80
C ALA A 114 1.47 -7.54 10.15
N GLU A 115 0.37 -8.03 10.73
CA GLU A 115 0.41 -8.83 11.96
C GLU A 115 1.11 -10.18 11.75
N LEU A 116 0.76 -10.89 10.67
CA LEU A 116 1.40 -12.17 10.31
C LEU A 116 2.90 -12.00 10.04
N GLU A 117 3.29 -10.84 9.51
CA GLU A 117 4.68 -10.54 9.18
C GLU A 117 5.56 -10.33 10.41
N ARG A 118 5.04 -9.73 11.50
CA ARG A 118 5.84 -9.45 12.70
C ARG A 118 6.44 -10.70 13.33
N GLY A 119 5.70 -11.80 13.33
CA GLY A 119 6.17 -13.08 13.88
C GLY A 119 6.99 -13.93 12.92
N ASN A 120 7.20 -13.50 11.66
CA ASN A 120 7.79 -14.34 10.62
C ASN A 120 8.97 -13.67 9.89
N PRO A 121 10.23 -13.99 10.27
CA PRO A 121 11.43 -13.43 9.66
C PRO A 121 11.57 -13.72 8.14
N THR A 122 11.10 -14.87 7.69
CA THR A 122 11.12 -15.25 6.27
C THR A 122 10.15 -14.39 5.47
N LEU A 123 8.93 -14.18 5.98
CA LEU A 123 7.94 -13.30 5.35
C LEU A 123 8.44 -11.85 5.32
N LYS A 124 9.05 -11.37 6.41
CA LYS A 124 9.71 -10.06 6.49
C LYS A 124 10.75 -9.88 5.39
N THR A 125 11.59 -10.90 5.18
CA THR A 125 12.64 -10.88 4.14
C THR A 125 12.04 -10.87 2.73
N ALA A 126 11.00 -11.67 2.50
CA ALA A 126 10.27 -11.68 1.23
C ALA A 126 9.63 -10.30 0.94
N VAL A 127 8.97 -9.70 1.92
CA VAL A 127 8.35 -8.37 1.79
C VAL A 127 9.40 -7.29 1.52
N ARG A 128 10.55 -7.31 2.22
CA ARG A 128 11.68 -6.42 1.89
C ARG A 128 12.12 -6.59 0.44
N GLY A 129 12.31 -7.83 -0.01
CA GLY A 129 12.65 -8.14 -1.41
C GLY A 129 11.62 -7.63 -2.41
N LEU A 130 10.33 -7.63 -2.05
CA LEU A 130 9.26 -7.04 -2.87
C LEU A 130 9.25 -5.51 -2.82
N ILE A 131 9.67 -4.86 -1.74
CA ILE A 131 9.65 -3.40 -1.62
C ILE A 131 10.88 -2.75 -2.28
N TYR A 132 12.05 -3.39 -2.28
CA TYR A 132 13.26 -2.78 -2.85
C TYR A 132 13.15 -2.37 -4.33
N PRO A 133 12.64 -3.22 -5.26
CA PRO A 133 12.44 -2.81 -6.65
C PRO A 133 11.48 -1.62 -6.76
N LEU A 134 10.38 -1.62 -6.00
CA LEU A 134 9.44 -0.49 -5.96
C LEU A 134 10.13 0.81 -5.54
N LEU A 135 11.00 0.79 -4.53
CA LEU A 135 11.76 1.98 -4.12
C LEU A 135 12.64 2.53 -5.24
N ILE A 136 13.31 1.64 -5.98
CA ILE A 136 14.16 2.01 -7.12
C ILE A 136 13.31 2.62 -8.23
N GLU A 137 12.19 1.98 -8.57
CA GLU A 137 11.26 2.46 -9.59
C GLU A 137 10.72 3.85 -9.25
N LEU A 138 10.28 4.06 -8.00
CA LEU A 138 9.78 5.34 -7.53
C LEU A 138 10.84 6.44 -7.59
N GLU A 139 12.08 6.13 -7.19
CA GLU A 139 13.18 7.11 -7.27
C GLU A 139 13.52 7.46 -8.73
N ALA A 140 13.53 6.46 -9.63
CA ALA A 140 13.79 6.68 -11.04
C ALA A 140 12.73 7.60 -11.68
N VAL A 141 11.43 7.35 -11.46
CA VAL A 141 10.37 8.16 -12.08
C VAL A 141 10.26 9.58 -11.51
N LYS A 142 10.69 9.81 -10.25
CA LYS A 142 10.69 11.15 -9.64
C LYS A 142 11.52 12.14 -10.45
N THR A 143 12.57 11.67 -11.11
CA THR A 143 13.43 12.52 -11.97
C THR A 143 12.66 13.18 -13.12
N VAL A 144 11.52 12.61 -13.53
CA VAL A 144 10.64 13.16 -14.58
C VAL A 144 9.75 14.27 -14.04
N TYR A 145 9.46 14.29 -12.74
CA TYR A 145 8.49 15.21 -12.14
C TYR A 145 8.86 16.71 -12.36
N PRO A 146 10.11 17.15 -12.14
CA PRO A 146 10.49 18.55 -12.38
C PRO A 146 10.29 19.01 -13.83
N LEU A 147 10.43 18.10 -14.80
CA LEU A 147 10.25 18.39 -16.24
C LEU A 147 8.81 18.77 -16.58
N LEU A 148 7.85 18.35 -15.75
CA LEU A 148 6.42 18.58 -15.91
C LEU A 148 5.84 19.49 -14.81
N SER A 149 6.71 20.13 -14.01
CA SER A 149 6.31 20.95 -12.86
C SER A 149 5.44 22.17 -13.21
N PHE A 150 5.39 22.58 -14.48
CA PHE A 150 4.47 23.59 -14.98
C PHE A 150 2.99 23.19 -14.81
N SER A 151 2.69 21.89 -14.69
CA SER A 151 1.36 21.38 -14.38
C SER A 151 1.44 20.16 -13.45
N PRO A 152 1.30 20.35 -12.13
CA PRO A 152 1.43 19.26 -11.15
C PRO A 152 0.52 18.06 -11.43
N GLU A 153 -0.71 18.28 -11.92
CA GLU A 153 -1.64 17.20 -12.31
C GLU A 153 -1.12 16.37 -13.49
N LEU A 154 -0.46 16.98 -14.47
CA LEU A 154 0.16 16.25 -15.59
C LEU A 154 1.41 15.50 -15.13
N ALA A 155 2.21 16.14 -14.27
CA ALA A 155 3.41 15.53 -13.69
C ALA A 155 3.06 14.24 -12.95
N ILE A 156 2.09 14.28 -12.04
CA ILE A 156 1.68 13.10 -11.29
C ILE A 156 1.01 12.04 -12.18
N LEU A 157 0.21 12.43 -13.17
CA LEU A 157 -0.41 11.49 -14.11
C LEU A 157 0.67 10.74 -14.89
N THR A 158 1.68 11.47 -15.38
CA THR A 158 2.79 10.89 -16.15
C THR A 158 3.62 9.95 -15.29
N VAL A 159 3.99 10.39 -14.08
CA VAL A 159 4.71 9.55 -13.10
C VAL A 159 3.89 8.31 -12.76
N GLY A 160 2.59 8.45 -12.51
CA GLY A 160 1.69 7.32 -12.23
C GLY A 160 1.61 6.31 -13.38
N VAL A 161 1.58 6.77 -14.63
CA VAL A 161 1.65 5.91 -15.82
C VAL A 161 2.98 5.16 -15.87
N LEU A 162 4.12 5.85 -15.69
CA LEU A 162 5.45 5.24 -15.70
C LEU A 162 5.61 4.18 -14.60
N VAL A 163 5.21 4.49 -13.37
CA VAL A 163 5.24 3.52 -12.25
C VAL A 163 4.34 2.33 -12.57
N SER A 164 3.15 2.55 -13.11
CA SER A 164 2.23 1.47 -13.49
C SER A 164 2.86 0.53 -14.54
N MET A 165 3.60 1.07 -15.51
CA MET A 165 4.33 0.27 -16.49
C MET A 165 5.46 -0.55 -15.85
N LEU A 166 6.28 0.09 -15.00
CA LEU A 166 7.40 -0.58 -14.32
C LEU A 166 6.88 -1.69 -13.40
N VAL A 167 5.89 -1.40 -12.56
CA VAL A 167 5.28 -2.38 -11.66
C VAL A 167 4.67 -3.55 -12.43
N ALA A 168 4.01 -3.29 -13.57
CA ALA A 168 3.48 -4.35 -14.41
C ALA A 168 4.57 -5.28 -14.95
N VAL A 169 5.71 -4.74 -15.40
CA VAL A 169 6.83 -5.53 -15.89
C VAL A 169 7.51 -6.31 -14.76
N THR A 170 7.83 -5.64 -13.65
CA THR A 170 8.59 -6.23 -12.54
C THR A 170 7.80 -7.29 -11.78
N TYR A 171 6.54 -7.01 -11.44
CA TYR A 171 5.75 -7.88 -10.54
C TYR A 171 4.76 -8.79 -11.25
N LEU A 172 4.22 -8.39 -12.40
CA LEU A 172 3.14 -9.15 -13.06
C LEU A 172 3.63 -9.92 -14.28
N ALA A 173 4.63 -9.44 -15.02
CA ALA A 173 5.07 -10.09 -16.26
C ALA A 173 5.61 -11.52 -16.08
N PRO A 174 6.40 -11.85 -15.04
CA PRO A 174 6.87 -13.23 -14.84
C PRO A 174 5.71 -14.22 -14.68
N PHE A 175 4.69 -13.86 -13.89
CA PHE A 175 3.49 -14.68 -13.70
C PHE A 175 2.61 -14.72 -14.95
N ALA A 176 2.49 -13.59 -15.66
CA ALA A 176 1.74 -13.54 -16.90
C ALA A 176 2.38 -14.43 -17.98
N LEU A 177 3.70 -14.41 -18.14
CA LEU A 177 4.43 -15.29 -19.06
C LEU A 177 4.21 -16.76 -18.72
N LEU A 178 4.37 -17.14 -17.44
CA LEU A 178 4.12 -18.50 -16.95
C LEU A 178 2.69 -18.95 -17.23
N ALA A 179 1.69 -18.16 -16.85
CA ALA A 179 0.28 -18.45 -17.12
C ALA A 179 0.02 -18.58 -18.63
N SER A 180 0.64 -17.71 -19.43
CA SER A 180 0.49 -17.73 -20.88
C SER A 180 1.04 -19.03 -21.50
N ALA A 181 2.15 -19.57 -20.97
CA ALA A 181 2.75 -20.82 -21.39
C ALA A 181 1.86 -22.02 -20.99
N LEU A 182 1.39 -22.05 -19.75
CA LEU A 182 0.52 -23.11 -19.23
C LEU A 182 -0.84 -23.15 -19.93
N LEU A 183 -1.46 -21.98 -20.18
CA LEU A 183 -2.76 -21.86 -20.82
C LEU A 183 -2.68 -21.93 -22.35
N LYS A 184 -1.50 -22.22 -22.93
CA LYS A 184 -1.22 -22.24 -24.38
C LYS A 184 -1.77 -20.99 -25.12
N GLY A 185 -1.81 -19.85 -24.42
CA GLY A 185 -2.39 -18.62 -24.96
C GLY A 185 -3.86 -18.70 -25.38
N ARG A 186 -4.68 -19.55 -24.75
CA ARG A 186 -6.14 -19.61 -24.99
C ARG A 186 -6.89 -18.37 -24.54
N VAL A 187 -6.37 -17.63 -23.57
CA VAL A 187 -6.95 -16.38 -23.06
C VAL A 187 -6.18 -15.23 -23.68
N ARG A 188 -6.74 -14.59 -24.72
CA ARG A 188 -6.17 -13.38 -25.35
C ARG A 188 -7.21 -12.28 -25.32
N LEU A 189 -6.85 -11.13 -24.76
CA LEU A 189 -7.64 -9.91 -24.96
C LEU A 189 -7.30 -9.30 -26.34
N PRO A 190 -8.29 -8.78 -27.07
CA PRO A 190 -8.04 -8.15 -28.37
C PRO A 190 -7.24 -6.85 -28.18
N ARG A 191 -5.97 -6.87 -28.58
CA ARG A 191 -5.01 -5.75 -28.44
C ARG A 191 -5.53 -4.41 -28.99
N ARG A 192 -6.31 -4.45 -30.09
CA ARG A 192 -6.91 -3.24 -30.68
C ARG A 192 -7.92 -2.55 -29.76
N LEU A 193 -8.69 -3.33 -29.00
CA LEU A 193 -9.68 -2.79 -28.07
C LEU A 193 -8.99 -2.27 -26.82
N THR A 194 -8.00 -2.99 -26.29
CA THR A 194 -7.33 -2.65 -25.03
C THR A 194 -6.36 -1.48 -25.14
N SER A 195 -5.77 -1.23 -26.32
CA SER A 195 -4.84 -0.12 -26.52
C SER A 195 -5.50 1.26 -26.42
N ALA A 196 -6.80 1.37 -26.72
CA ALA A 196 -7.52 2.64 -26.64
C ALA A 196 -8.00 2.99 -25.22
N ILE A 197 -8.22 1.99 -24.38
CA ILE A 197 -8.78 2.13 -23.02
C ILE A 197 -8.01 3.14 -22.14
N PRO A 198 -6.67 3.07 -21.99
CA PRO A 198 -5.97 4.01 -21.12
C PRO A 198 -6.09 5.46 -21.61
N LEU A 199 -6.10 5.70 -22.92
CA LEU A 199 -6.28 7.03 -23.49
C LEU A 199 -7.68 7.60 -23.18
N VAL A 200 -8.72 6.75 -23.27
CA VAL A 200 -10.08 7.13 -22.89
C VAL A 200 -10.15 7.50 -21.41
N PHE A 201 -9.54 6.72 -20.52
CA PHE A 201 -9.54 7.05 -19.09
C PHE A 201 -8.69 8.28 -18.75
N ILE A 202 -7.58 8.52 -19.45
CA ILE A 202 -6.79 9.75 -19.30
C ILE A 202 -7.61 10.97 -19.71
N LEU A 203 -8.31 10.91 -20.85
CA LEU A 203 -9.19 11.98 -21.30
C LEU A 203 -10.34 12.21 -20.30
N LEU A 204 -10.97 11.14 -19.84
CA LEU A 204 -12.04 11.21 -18.84
C LEU A 204 -11.55 11.78 -17.50
N HIS A 205 -10.33 11.44 -17.09
CA HIS A 205 -9.71 11.98 -15.88
C HIS A 205 -9.46 13.49 -16.02
N TRP A 206 -8.98 13.93 -17.17
CA TRP A 206 -8.80 15.36 -17.47
C TRP A 206 -10.11 16.15 -17.40
N VAL A 207 -11.21 15.59 -17.94
CA VAL A 207 -12.55 16.19 -17.81
C VAL A 207 -13.01 16.18 -16.35
N SER A 208 -12.76 15.09 -15.63
CA SER A 208 -13.15 14.94 -14.22
C SER A 208 -12.44 15.93 -13.29
N LEU A 209 -11.19 16.29 -13.58
CA LEU A 209 -10.44 17.31 -12.82
C LEU A 209 -11.13 18.67 -12.85
N GLN A 210 -11.79 19.01 -13.97
CA GLN A 210 -12.45 20.28 -14.21
C GLN A 210 -13.91 20.31 -13.75
N ALA A 211 -14.65 19.23 -13.96
CA ALA A 211 -16.12 19.24 -13.84
C ALA A 211 -16.72 18.20 -12.88
N ALA A 212 -16.00 17.15 -12.50
CA ALA A 212 -16.57 16.01 -11.78
C ALA A 212 -15.58 15.35 -10.81
N SER A 213 -15.33 15.99 -9.67
CA SER A 213 -14.36 15.51 -8.67
C SER A 213 -14.69 14.12 -8.08
N TRP A 214 -15.96 13.73 -8.05
CA TRP A 214 -16.40 12.42 -7.56
C TRP A 214 -15.97 11.25 -8.47
N LEU A 215 -15.68 11.51 -9.75
CA LEU A 215 -15.17 10.51 -10.70
C LEU A 215 -13.66 10.31 -10.59
N LEU A 216 -12.93 11.20 -9.92
CA LEU A 216 -11.46 11.14 -9.84
C LEU A 216 -10.92 9.84 -9.24
N PRO A 217 -11.49 9.25 -8.17
CA PRO A 217 -11.01 7.97 -7.63
C PRO A 217 -11.17 6.81 -8.61
N VAL A 218 -12.27 6.80 -9.37
CA VAL A 218 -12.57 5.76 -10.36
C VAL A 218 -11.65 5.90 -11.57
N THR A 219 -11.56 7.10 -12.13
CA THR A 219 -10.77 7.37 -13.34
C THR A 219 -9.27 7.18 -13.09
N SER A 220 -8.73 7.66 -11.96
CA SER A 220 -7.31 7.45 -11.61
C SER A 220 -6.96 5.97 -11.43
N SER A 221 -7.80 5.21 -10.71
CA SER A 221 -7.61 3.76 -10.55
C SER A 221 -7.73 3.01 -11.88
N ALA A 222 -8.67 3.41 -12.73
CA ALA A 222 -8.86 2.81 -14.04
C ALA A 222 -7.67 3.07 -14.99
N ILE A 223 -7.03 4.24 -14.91
CA ILE A 223 -5.77 4.53 -15.64
C ILE A 223 -4.70 3.52 -15.22
N VAL A 224 -4.44 3.37 -13.92
CA VAL A 224 -3.42 2.44 -13.40
C VAL A 224 -3.68 1.02 -13.92
N LEU A 225 -4.89 0.49 -13.72
CA LEU A 225 -5.24 -0.87 -14.12
C LEU A 225 -5.18 -1.10 -15.64
N SER A 226 -5.68 -0.14 -16.43
CA SER A 226 -5.66 -0.25 -17.89
C SER A 226 -4.25 -0.12 -18.47
N VAL A 227 -3.40 0.74 -17.92
CA VAL A 227 -1.98 0.83 -18.29
C VAL A 227 -1.26 -0.47 -17.95
N MET A 228 -1.40 -0.99 -16.73
CA MET A 228 -0.79 -2.26 -16.34
C MET A 228 -1.20 -3.41 -17.27
N ALA A 229 -2.50 -3.51 -17.58
CA ALA A 229 -3.03 -4.53 -18.48
C ALA A 229 -2.48 -4.41 -19.91
N LEU A 230 -2.40 -3.19 -20.44
CA LEU A 230 -1.83 -2.94 -21.77
C LEU A 230 -0.34 -3.28 -21.78
N THR A 231 0.44 -2.82 -20.81
CA THR A 231 1.88 -3.12 -20.70
C THR A 231 2.14 -4.61 -20.68
N LEU A 232 1.37 -5.37 -19.89
CA LEU A 232 1.49 -6.83 -19.85
C LEU A 232 1.20 -7.50 -21.20
N GLN A 233 0.16 -7.06 -21.90
CA GLN A 233 -0.19 -7.61 -23.22
C GLN A 233 0.91 -7.34 -24.24
N LEU A 234 1.48 -6.13 -24.23
CA LEU A 234 2.59 -5.75 -25.10
C LEU A 234 3.85 -6.54 -24.79
N PHE A 235 4.19 -6.68 -23.50
CA PHE A 235 5.39 -7.38 -23.05
C PHE A 235 5.32 -8.88 -23.38
N VAL A 236 4.23 -9.57 -23.00
CA VAL A 236 4.04 -11.00 -23.29
C VAL A 236 3.97 -11.25 -24.80
N GLY A 237 3.29 -10.38 -25.55
CA GLY A 237 3.24 -10.46 -27.02
C GLY A 237 4.62 -10.30 -27.66
N GLY A 238 5.42 -9.35 -27.17
CA GLY A 238 6.79 -9.11 -27.65
C GLY A 238 7.74 -10.29 -27.37
N VAL A 239 7.71 -10.84 -26.15
CA VAL A 239 8.54 -12.01 -25.78
C VAL A 239 8.20 -13.23 -26.64
N ARG A 240 6.91 -13.46 -26.93
CA ARG A 240 6.48 -14.58 -27.78
C ARG A 240 6.94 -14.44 -29.22
N PHE A 241 6.80 -13.23 -29.79
CA PHE A 241 7.25 -12.94 -31.14
C PHE A 241 8.76 -13.22 -31.28
N LEU A 242 9.57 -12.75 -30.33
CA LEU A 242 11.01 -13.04 -30.30
C LEU A 242 11.34 -14.53 -30.11
N GLY A 243 10.48 -15.29 -29.43
CA GLY A 243 10.65 -16.74 -29.28
C GLY A 243 10.28 -17.54 -30.54
N GLU A 244 9.37 -17.04 -31.36
CA GLU A 244 8.99 -17.66 -32.65
C GLU A 244 10.06 -17.46 -33.73
N ASP A 245 10.80 -16.34 -33.72
CA ASP A 245 11.87 -16.05 -34.69
C ASP A 245 13.18 -16.84 -34.45
N VAL A 246 13.29 -17.59 -33.34
CA VAL A 246 14.52 -18.30 -32.91
C VAL A 246 14.43 -19.83 -33.11
N CYS A 247 13.30 -20.35 -33.61
CA CYS A 247 13.11 -21.77 -33.96
C CYS A 247 12.91 -21.98 -35.46
#